data_AF-E7NCP6-F1
#
_entry.id   AF-E7NCP6-F1
#
_cell.length_a   1.000
_cell.length_b   1.000
_cell.length_c   1.000
_cell.angle_alpha   90.00
_cell.angle_beta   90.00
_cell.angle_gamma   90.00
#
_symmetry.space_group_name_H-M   'P 1'
#
loop_
_entity.id
_entity.type
_entity.pdbx_description
1 polymer ?
#
loop_
_entity_poly.entity_id
_entity_poly.type
_entity_poly.pdbx_seq_one_letter_code
_entity_poly.pdbx_strand_id
1 'polypeptide(L)' 'GPLPPVTPAYRERTTRLEEQLAPVSGLEVTGAWVAGTGIAAVVGHARTAAGRLVGSHGGG' A
#
# COMPACT_ATOMS: atom_id res chain seq x y z
N GLY A 1 9.48 13.50 1.20
CA GLY A 1 9.29 13.87 2.62
C GLY A 1 9.94 12.83 3.51
N PRO A 2 10.32 13.18 4.75
CA PRO A 2 10.91 12.24 5.70
C PRO A 2 9.94 11.11 6.03
N LEU A 3 10.49 9.96 6.43
CA LEU A 3 9.70 8.80 6.79
C LEU A 3 8.91 9.07 8.09
N PRO A 4 7.69 8.52 8.18
CA PRO A 4 6.89 8.63 9.38
C PRO A 4 7.53 7.88 10.54
N PRO A 5 7.27 8.32 11.78
CA PRO A 5 7.70 7.59 12.96
C PRO A 5 7.03 6.21 13.01
N VAL A 6 7.81 5.17 13.34
CA VAL A 6 7.36 3.77 13.51
C VAL A 6 6.60 3.56 14.82
N THR A 7 5.61 4.41 15.09
CA THR A 7 4.75 4.28 16.28
C THR A 7 3.56 3.37 15.98
N PRO A 8 2.98 2.72 17.02
CA PRO A 8 1.72 1.98 16.87
C PRO A 8 0.61 2.82 16.25
N ALA A 9 0.47 4.09 16.66
CA ALA A 9 -0.53 5.02 16.14
C ALA A 9 -0.36 5.31 14.64
N TYR A 10 0.88 5.33 14.15
CA TYR A 10 1.14 5.50 12.72
C TYR A 10 0.72 4.25 11.92
N ARG A 11 1.05 3.05 12.43
CA ARG A 11 0.60 1.79 11.83
C ARG A 11 -0.92 1.69 11.77
N GLU A 12 -1.59 2.10 12.83
CA GLU A 12 -3.05 2.09 12.88
C GLU A 12 -3.68 3.04 11.84
N ARG A 13 -3.07 4.21 11.60
CA ARG A 13 -3.50 5.12 10.52
C ARG A 13 -3.31 4.51 9.13
N THR A 14 -2.19 3.84 8.89
CA THR A 14 -1.96 3.15 7.60
C THR A 14 -2.93 2.00 7.39
N THR A 15 -3.21 1.19 8.41
CA THR A 15 -4.20 0.11 8.31
C THR A 15 -5.59 0.66 8.01
N ARG A 16 -6.03 1.71 8.72
CA ARG A 16 -7.33 2.35 8.43
C ARG A 16 -7.40 2.93 7.01
N LEU A 17 -6.28 3.44 6.49
CA LEU A 17 -6.22 3.91 5.11
C LEU A 17 -6.40 2.75 4.12
N GLU A 18 -5.74 1.61 4.34
CA GLU A 18 -5.91 0.42 3.49
C GLU A 18 -7.35 -0.10 3.53
N GLU A 19 -7.98 -0.15 4.71
CA GLU A 19 -9.38 -0.54 4.87
C GLU A 19 -10.34 0.40 4.11
N GLN A 20 -10.10 1.71 4.16
CA GLN A 20 -10.92 2.70 3.45
C GLN A 20 -10.78 2.62 1.93
N LEU A 21 -9.65 2.11 1.44
CA LEU A 21 -9.37 2.02 0.01
C LEU A 21 -9.72 0.65 -0.58
N ALA A 22 -9.88 -0.38 0.24
CA ALA A 22 -10.37 -1.70 -0.18
C ALA A 22 -11.63 -1.67 -1.07
N PRO A 23 -12.66 -0.82 -0.85
CA PRO A 23 -13.82 -0.74 -1.73
C PRO A 23 -13.59 0.09 -3.01
N VAL A 24 -12.49 0.83 -3.14
CA VAL A 24 -12.22 1.70 -4.29
C VAL A 24 -11.61 0.88 -5.42
N SER A 25 -12.44 0.54 -6.41
CA SER A 25 -12.01 -0.24 -7.57
C SER A 25 -10.92 0.49 -8.36
N GLY A 26 -9.88 -0.24 -8.75
CA GLY A 26 -8.77 0.29 -9.54
C GLY A 26 -7.77 1.16 -8.77
N LEU A 27 -7.81 1.16 -7.43
CA LEU A 27 -6.89 1.91 -6.58
C LEU A 27 -6.14 0.99 -5.60
N GLU A 28 -4.81 1.13 -5.56
CA GLU A 28 -3.95 0.45 -4.58
C GLU A 28 -2.95 1.45 -4.01
N VAL A 29 -2.62 1.31 -2.72
CA VAL A 29 -1.59 2.14 -2.06
C VAL A 29 -0.25 1.45 -2.14
N THR A 30 0.84 2.21 -2.32
CA THR A 30 2.20 1.69 -2.26
C THR A 30 3.17 2.69 -1.62
N GLY A 31 4.41 2.26 -1.37
CA GLY A 31 5.48 3.12 -0.89
C GLY A 31 5.86 2.87 0.56
N ALA A 32 6.90 3.57 1.03
CA ALA A 32 7.55 3.29 2.30
C ALA A 32 6.70 3.59 3.55
N TRP A 33 5.64 4.37 3.39
CA TRP A 33 4.64 4.64 4.43
C TRP A 33 3.88 3.36 4.80
N VAL A 34 3.55 2.54 3.80
CA VAL A 34 2.76 1.31 3.97
C VAL A 34 3.67 0.08 4.06
N ALA A 35 4.66 0.00 3.18
CA ALA A 35 5.55 -1.16 3.04
C ALA A 35 6.69 -1.21 4.07
N GLY A 36 6.88 -0.15 4.86
CA GLY A 36 8.08 0.05 5.66
C GLY A 36 9.30 0.50 4.85
N THR A 37 10.48 0.45 5.46
CA THR A 37 11.69 1.08 4.92
C THR A 37 12.59 0.11 4.17
N GLY A 38 13.22 0.58 3.10
CA GLY A 38 14.20 -0.19 2.31
C GLY A 38 13.70 -0.53 0.91
N ILE A 39 14.61 -0.57 -0.05
CA ILE A 39 14.28 -0.77 -1.48
C ILE A 39 13.55 -2.10 -1.68
N ALA A 40 14.02 -3.18 -1.04
CA ALA A 40 13.40 -4.50 -1.17
C ALA A 40 11.95 -4.53 -0.68
N ALA A 41 11.67 -3.90 0.47
CA ALA A 41 10.32 -3.83 1.04
C ALA A 41 9.37 -3.03 0.13
N VAL A 42 9.80 -1.85 -0.32
CA VAL A 42 9.00 -0.97 -1.19
C VAL A 42 8.75 -1.60 -2.56
N VAL A 43 9.79 -2.14 -3.20
CA VAL A 43 9.67 -2.76 -4.53
C VAL A 43 8.79 -4.01 -4.47
N GLY A 44 8.98 -4.87 -3.45
CA GLY A 44 8.13 -6.05 -3.26
C GLY A 44 6.66 -5.67 -3.11
N HIS A 45 6.37 -4.69 -2.25
CA HIS A 45 5.01 -4.20 -2.04
C HIS A 45 4.39 -3.60 -3.31
N ALA A 46 5.14 -2.76 -4.03
CA ALA A 46 4.67 -2.15 -5.26
C ALA A 46 4.34 -3.19 -6.34
N ARG A 47 5.14 -4.26 -6.45
CA ARG A 47 4.88 -5.36 -7.40
C ARG A 47 3.60 -6.11 -7.05
N THR A 48 3.37 -6.41 -5.77
CA THR A 48 2.12 -7.06 -5.31
C THR A 48 0.89 -6.21 -5.60
N ALA A 49 0.95 -4.91 -5.27
CA ALA A 49 -0.13 -3.96 -5.56
C ALA A 49 -0.40 -3.84 -7.07
N ALA A 50 0.64 -3.74 -7.89
CA ALA A 50 0.48 -3.72 -9.35
C ALA A 50 -0.20 -5.01 -9.87
N GLY A 51 0.15 -6.17 -9.31
CA GLY A 51 -0.52 -7.43 -9.65
C GLY A 51 -2.03 -7.41 -9.36
N ARG A 52 -2.43 -6.84 -8.22
CA ARG A 52 -3.86 -6.66 -7.87
C ARG A 52 -4.58 -5.67 -8.78
N LEU A 53 -3.94 -4.55 -9.13
CA LEU A 53 -4.48 -3.59 -10.10
C LEU A 53 -4.67 -4.22 -11.48
N VAL A 54 -3.67 -4.91 -12.00
CA VAL A 54 -3.76 -5.49 -13.34
C VAL A 54 -4.78 -6.64 -13.39
N GLY A 55 -4.87 -7.45 -12.32
CA GLY A 55 -5.86 -8.53 -12.22
C GLY A 55 -7.31 -8.04 -12.09
N SER A 56 -7.54 -6.88 -11.48
CA SER A 56 -8.89 -6.29 -11.34
C SER A 56 -9.41 -5.61 -12.62
N HIS A 57 -8.52 -5.17 -13.51
CA HIS A 57 -8.89 -4.60 -14.82
C HIS A 57 -9.09 -5.66 -15.93
N GLY A 58 -8.78 -6.93 -15.68
CA GLY A 58 -8.85 -8.02 -16.66
C GLY A 58 -10.18 -8.79 -16.71
N GLY A 59 -11.19 -8.37 -15.94
CA GLY A 59 -12.53 -8.96 -15.94
C GLY A 59 -13.52 -8.09 -16.71
N GLY A 60 -13.51 -8.20 -18.05
CA GLY A 60 -14.45 -7.55 -18.96
C GLY A 60 -14.65 -8.40 -20.21
#